data_AF-A0A8J8MIY5-F1
#
_entry.id   AF-A0A8J8MIY5-F1
#
_cell.length_a   1.000
_cell.length_b   1.000
_cell.length_c   1.000
_cell.angle_alpha   90.00
_cell.angle_beta   90.00
_cell.angle_gamma   90.00
#
_symmetry.space_group_name_H-M   'P 1'
#
loop_
_entity.id
_entity.type
_entity.pdbx_description
1 polymer ?
#
loop_
_entity_poly.entity_id
_entity_poly.type
_entity_poly.pdbx_seq_one_letter_code
_entity_poly.pdbx_strand_id
1 'polypeptide(L)'
;MQNRSSLLAKSLGVLYPIIFLFGLYITINGHNTPGGGFQGGAIISSTFIIQYIISPHEKISLYTFQRIEKLLFTCILLIPTLYVIHMYGSNNLLINQVYLIIMNVLIAIKVYCGLSIIFFRFVLFESR
;
A
#
# COMPACT_ATOMS: atom_id res chain seq x y z
N MET A 1 -13.68 -2.75 -28.01
CA MET A 1 -12.50 -2.09 -27.41
C MET A 1 -11.22 -2.88 -27.76
N GLN A 2 -10.86 -2.94 -29.04
CA GLN A 2 -9.94 -3.95 -29.61
C GLN A 2 -8.61 -3.34 -30.12
N ASN A 3 -8.03 -2.39 -29.39
CA ASN A 3 -6.70 -1.84 -29.68
C ASN A 3 -5.97 -1.47 -28.39
N ARG A 4 -5.67 -2.46 -27.52
CA ARG A 4 -4.63 -2.28 -26.51
C ARG A 4 -3.31 -2.77 -27.13
N SER A 5 -2.31 -1.90 -27.15
CA SER A 5 -1.01 -2.24 -27.72
C SER A 5 -0.42 -3.42 -26.96
N SER A 6 -0.19 -4.53 -27.66
CA SER A 6 0.40 -5.74 -27.10
C SER A 6 1.78 -5.48 -26.46
N LEU A 7 2.48 -4.46 -26.97
CA LEU A 7 3.71 -3.93 -26.39
C LEU A 7 3.50 -3.44 -24.95
N LEU A 8 2.45 -2.64 -24.71
CA LEU A 8 2.20 -2.01 -23.42
C LEU A 8 1.80 -3.06 -22.36
N ALA A 9 0.97 -4.04 -22.74
CA ALA A 9 0.63 -5.15 -21.85
C ALA A 9 1.85 -5.99 -21.47
N LYS A 10 2.74 -6.31 -22.43
CA LYS A 10 3.97 -7.06 -22.17
C LYS A 10 4.97 -6.28 -21.31
N SER A 11 5.21 -5.00 -21.64
CA SER A 11 6.12 -4.14 -20.88
C SER A 11 5.66 -3.97 -19.43
N LEU A 12 4.38 -3.69 -19.21
CA LEU A 12 3.84 -3.53 -17.86
C LEU A 12 3.80 -4.86 -17.08
N GLY A 13 3.62 -6.00 -17.76
CA GLY A 13 3.73 -7.32 -17.14
C GLY A 13 5.11 -7.60 -16.55
N VAL A 14 6.18 -7.13 -17.20
CA VAL A 14 7.57 -7.24 -16.69
C VAL A 14 7.84 -6.23 -15.58
N LEU A 15 7.33 -5.00 -15.71
CA LEU A 15 7.54 -3.94 -14.72
C LEU A 15 6.78 -4.17 -13.42
N TYR A 16 5.60 -4.80 -13.47
CA TYR A 16 4.75 -5.05 -12.32
C TYR A 16 5.49 -5.70 -11.12
N PRO A 17 6.14 -6.88 -11.25
CA PRO A 17 6.82 -7.51 -10.13
C PRO A 17 8.00 -6.68 -9.61
N ILE A 18 8.69 -5.94 -10.49
CA ILE A 18 9.83 -5.09 -10.13
C ILE A 18 9.38 -3.93 -9.25
N ILE A 19 8.34 -3.21 -9.68
CA ILE A 19 7.80 -2.06 -8.93
C ILE A 19 7.20 -2.53 -7.60
N PHE A 20 6.51 -3.68 -7.60
CA PHE A 20 5.93 -4.24 -6.38
C PHE A 20 6.99 -4.62 -5.35
N LEU A 21 8.05 -5.32 -5.78
CA LEU A 21 9.16 -5.69 -4.91
C LEU A 21 9.90 -4.46 -4.38
N PHE A 22 10.09 -3.44 -5.23
CA PHE A 22 10.69 -2.18 -4.82
C PHE A 22 9.84 -1.45 -3.76
N GLY A 23 8.51 -1.43 -3.91
CA GLY A 23 7.61 -0.87 -2.91
C GLY A 23 7.66 -1.61 -1.56
N LEU A 24 7.76 -2.95 -1.59
CA LEU A 24 7.97 -3.76 -0.39
C LEU A 24 9.32 -3.46 0.26
N TYR A 25 10.39 -3.35 -0.52
CA TYR A 25 11.73 -3.00 -0.04
C TYR A 25 11.72 -1.65 0.69
N ILE A 26 11.13 -0.61 0.09
CA ILE A 26 11.02 0.74 0.69
C ILE A 26 10.20 0.72 1.99
N THR A 27 9.16 -0.11 2.03
CA THR A 27 8.31 -0.26 3.23
C THR A 27 9.09 -0.88 4.39
N ILE A 28 9.77 -2.01 4.16
CA ILE A 28 10.45 -2.77 5.21
C ILE A 28 11.72 -2.04 5.68
N ASN A 29 12.51 -1.49 4.75
CA ASN A 29 13.80 -0.86 5.06
C ASN A 29 13.68 0.61 5.50
N GLY A 30 12.48 1.18 5.53
CA GLY A 30 12.24 2.58 5.90
C GLY A 30 12.64 2.97 7.33
N HIS A 31 13.08 2.02 8.17
CA HIS A 31 13.65 2.31 9.49
C HIS A 31 15.15 2.67 9.43
N ASN A 32 15.87 2.23 8.39
CA ASN A 32 17.31 2.47 8.21
C ASN A 32 17.62 3.42 7.05
N THR A 33 16.76 3.46 6.02
CA THR A 33 16.96 4.24 4.80
C THR A 33 15.87 5.29 4.64
N PRO A 34 16.09 6.39 3.89
CA PRO A 34 15.01 7.29 3.51
C PRO A 34 13.90 6.50 2.82
N GLY A 35 12.66 6.62 3.30
CA GLY A 35 11.57 5.74 2.89
C GLY A 35 10.47 5.63 3.93
N GLY A 36 9.81 4.47 3.97
CA GLY A 36 8.79 4.13 4.97
C GLY A 36 7.46 3.69 4.38
N GLY A 37 6.49 3.49 5.26
CA GLY A 37 5.19 2.93 4.91
C GLY A 37 4.41 3.76 3.88
N PHE A 38 4.44 5.09 3.99
CA PHE A 38 3.68 5.94 3.06
C PHE A 38 4.20 5.86 1.63
N GLN A 39 5.51 6.04 1.44
CA GLN A 39 6.13 6.02 0.12
C GLN A 39 6.04 4.63 -0.51
N GLY A 40 6.33 3.58 0.28
CA GLY A 40 6.21 2.19 -0.17
C GLY A 40 4.78 1.82 -0.54
N GLY A 41 3.79 2.22 0.28
CA GLY A 41 2.36 2.01 0.00
C GLY A 41 1.89 2.72 -1.27
N ALA A 42 2.41 3.92 -1.57
CA ALA A 42 2.11 4.64 -2.81
C ALA A 42 2.68 3.92 -4.05
N ILE A 43 3.92 3.42 -3.96
CA ILE A 43 4.53 2.61 -5.02
C ILE A 43 3.72 1.33 -5.26
N ILE A 44 3.35 0.62 -4.20
CA ILE A 44 2.52 -0.60 -4.32
C ILE A 44 1.14 -0.28 -4.90
N SER A 45 0.53 0.85 -4.55
CA SER A 45 -0.74 1.27 -5.16
C SER A 45 -0.62 1.50 -6.67
N SER A 46 0.54 1.97 -7.15
CA SER A 46 0.75 2.20 -8.58
C SER A 46 0.73 0.91 -9.40
N THR A 47 1.25 -0.21 -8.86
CA THR A 47 1.23 -1.51 -9.56
C THR A 47 -0.17 -2.03 -9.74
N PHE A 48 -1.03 -1.80 -8.75
CA PHE A 48 -2.43 -2.16 -8.80
C PHE A 48 -3.22 -1.31 -9.81
N ILE A 49 -2.94 0.00 -9.89
CA ILE A 49 -3.49 0.88 -10.92
C ILE A 49 -3.04 0.41 -12.32
N ILE A 50 -1.75 0.08 -12.49
CA ILE A 50 -1.20 -0.48 -13.72
C ILE A 50 -1.95 -1.76 -14.12
N GLN A 51 -2.17 -2.67 -13.17
CA GLN A 51 -2.89 -3.92 -13.42
C GLN A 51 -4.33 -3.67 -13.88
N TYR A 52 -5.03 -2.72 -13.28
CA TYR A 52 -6.36 -2.32 -13.74
C TYR A 52 -6.34 -1.73 -15.15
N ILE A 53 -5.33 -0.90 -15.48
CA ILE A 53 -5.17 -0.35 -16.84
C ILE A 53 -4.94 -1.47 -17.86
N ILE A 54 -4.24 -2.56 -17.53
CA ILE A 54 -4.00 -3.70 -18.44
C ILE A 54 -5.23 -4.61 -18.54
N SER A 55 -5.92 -4.85 -17.42
CA SER A 55 -7.06 -5.77 -17.33
C SER A 55 -8.15 -5.21 -16.40
N PRO A 56 -9.08 -4.38 -16.91
CA PRO A 56 -10.12 -3.72 -16.10
C PRO A 56 -11.28 -4.65 -15.75
N HIS A 57 -11.27 -5.91 -16.20
CA HIS A 57 -12.39 -6.84 -16.00
C HIS A 57 -12.47 -7.43 -14.58
N GLU A 58 -11.52 -7.13 -13.71
CA GLU A 58 -11.59 -7.56 -12.31
C GLU A 58 -12.64 -6.74 -11.54
N LYS A 59 -13.69 -7.42 -11.08
CA LYS A 59 -14.71 -6.83 -10.21
C LYS A 59 -14.10 -6.59 -8.83
N ILE A 60 -13.65 -5.37 -8.59
CA ILE A 60 -13.07 -4.99 -7.30
C ILE A 60 -14.16 -4.41 -6.39
N SER A 61 -14.34 -5.02 -5.22
CA SER A 61 -15.32 -4.57 -4.24
C SER A 61 -14.76 -3.40 -3.42
N LEU A 62 -15.13 -2.18 -3.79
CA LEU A 62 -14.84 -0.95 -3.03
C LEU A 62 -15.18 -1.09 -1.54
N TYR A 63 -16.26 -1.80 -1.22
CA TYR A 63 -16.71 -2.04 0.15
C TYR A 63 -15.67 -2.80 0.98
N THR A 64 -15.02 -3.82 0.41
CA THR A 64 -13.99 -4.61 1.10
C THR A 64 -12.77 -3.75 1.39
N PHE A 65 -12.30 -2.99 0.40
CA PHE A 65 -11.19 -2.06 0.57
C PHE A 65 -11.46 -1.02 1.65
N GLN A 66 -12.67 -0.44 1.67
CA GLN A 66 -13.06 0.53 2.71
C GLN A 66 -13.14 -0.09 4.12
N ARG A 67 -13.63 -1.33 4.24
CA ARG A 67 -13.63 -2.05 5.52
C ARG A 67 -12.21 -2.28 6.03
N ILE A 68 -11.32 -2.76 5.16
CA ILE A 68 -9.92 -3.01 5.49
C ILE A 68 -9.22 -1.69 5.87
N GLU A 69 -9.42 -0.62 5.12
CA GLU A 69 -8.81 0.69 5.38
C GLU A 69 -9.22 1.26 6.74
N LYS A 70 -10.50 1.15 7.11
CA LYS A 70 -10.99 1.56 8.43
C LYS A 70 -10.40 0.71 9.56
N LEU A 71 -10.33 -0.61 9.38
CA LEU A 71 -9.72 -1.50 10.35
C LEU A 71 -8.23 -1.16 10.56
N LEU A 72 -7.48 -0.99 9.47
CA LEU A 72 -6.07 -0.59 9.54
C LEU A 72 -5.88 0.76 10.21
N PHE A 73 -6.77 1.73 9.94
CA PHE A 73 -6.74 3.02 10.62
C PHE A 73 -6.89 2.88 12.14
N THR A 74 -7.80 2.03 12.62
CA THR A 74 -7.90 1.75 14.05
C THR A 74 -6.63 1.11 14.62
N CYS A 75 -6.02 0.16 13.91
CA CYS A 75 -4.75 -0.45 14.34
C CYS A 75 -3.61 0.58 14.41
N ILE A 76 -3.52 1.49 13.44
CA ILE A 76 -2.49 2.55 13.39
C ILE A 76 -2.63 3.53 14.56
N LEU A 77 -3.83 3.72 15.11
CA LEU A 77 -4.02 4.54 16.32
C LEU A 77 -3.74 3.75 17.61
N LEU A 78 -4.17 2.50 17.67
CA LEU A 78 -4.05 1.67 18.87
C LEU A 78 -2.61 1.19 19.14
N ILE A 79 -1.85 0.81 18.11
CA ILE A 79 -0.52 0.22 18.31
C ILE A 79 0.48 1.26 18.85
N PRO A 80 0.60 2.48 18.30
CA PRO A 80 1.46 3.52 18.88
C PRO A 80 1.05 3.93 20.29
N THR A 81 -0.25 4.02 20.58
CA THR A 81 -0.73 4.41 21.91
C THR A 81 -0.37 3.36 22.95
N LEU A 82 -0.60 2.08 22.66
CA LEU A 82 -0.19 0.97 23.53
C LEU A 82 1.34 0.91 23.69
N TYR A 83 2.08 1.11 22.60
CA TYR A 83 3.54 1.13 22.61
C TYR A 83 4.09 2.21 23.55
N VAL A 84 3.58 3.44 23.43
CA VAL A 84 3.98 4.56 24.28
C VAL A 84 3.61 4.29 25.74
N ILE A 85 2.43 3.74 26.03
CA ILE A 85 2.01 3.46 27.42
C ILE A 85 2.92 2.40 28.07
N HIS A 86 3.24 1.32 27.36
CA HIS A 86 3.97 0.19 27.93
C HIS A 86 5.49 0.37 27.95
N MET A 87 6.04 1.03 26.94
CA MET A 87 7.49 1.09 26.69
C MET A 87 8.05 2.51 26.80
N TYR A 88 7.34 3.43 27.48
CA TYR A 88 7.85 4.77 27.74
C TYR A 88 9.20 4.70 28.47
N GLY A 89 10.27 5.20 27.83
CA GLY A 89 11.62 5.20 28.40
C GLY A 89 12.42 3.89 28.28
N SER A 90 11.91 2.89 27.54
CA SER A 90 12.66 1.66 27.24
C SER A 90 13.70 1.89 26.13
N ASN A 91 14.97 1.59 26.39
CA ASN A 91 16.07 1.74 25.42
C ASN A 91 16.38 0.46 24.63
N ASN A 92 15.43 -0.48 24.56
CA ASN A 92 15.60 -1.73 23.83
C ASN A 92 15.56 -1.50 22.31
N LEU A 93 16.75 -1.40 21.70
CA LEU A 93 16.93 -1.08 20.28
C LEU A 93 16.12 -2.01 19.35
N LEU A 94 16.12 -3.31 19.65
CA LEU A 94 15.43 -4.33 18.84
C LEU A 94 13.91 -4.11 18.86
N ILE A 95 13.34 -3.83 20.03
CA ILE A 95 11.89 -3.58 20.19
C ILE A 95 11.49 -2.33 19.40
N ASN A 96 12.29 -1.27 19.47
CA ASN A 96 12.07 -0.03 18.73
C ASN A 96 12.10 -0.27 17.20
N GLN A 97 13.07 -1.05 16.71
CA GLN A 97 13.17 -1.37 15.29
C GLN A 97 12.00 -2.22 14.79
N VAL A 98 11.64 -3.27 15.53
CA VAL A 98 10.50 -4.13 15.19
C VAL A 98 9.20 -3.32 15.18
N TYR A 99 9.00 -2.43 16.16
CA TYR A 99 7.88 -1.51 16.19
C TYR A 99 7.82 -0.63 14.93
N LEU A 100 8.94 0.00 14.55
CA LEU A 100 9.00 0.85 13.35
C LEU A 100 8.69 0.08 12.06
N ILE A 101 9.20 -1.15 11.94
CA ILE A 101 8.92 -2.02 10.77
C ILE A 101 7.44 -2.37 10.72
N ILE A 102 6.84 -2.79 11.84
CA ILE A 102 5.40 -3.11 11.92
C ILE A 102 4.56 -1.89 11.53
N MET A 103 4.88 -0.71 12.08
CA MET A 103 4.17 0.52 11.76
C MET A 103 4.29 0.88 10.28
N ASN A 104 5.49 0.76 9.69
CA ASN A 104 5.69 1.00 8.27
C ASN A 104 4.82 0.08 7.41
N VAL A 105 4.74 -1.21 7.74
CA VAL A 105 3.91 -2.17 7.00
C VAL A 105 2.42 -1.82 7.12
N LEU A 106 1.93 -1.52 8.33
CA LEU A 106 0.52 -1.16 8.53
C LEU A 106 0.14 0.11 7.76
N ILE A 107 0.99 1.14 7.81
CA ILE A 107 0.79 2.38 7.07
C ILE A 107 0.81 2.11 5.56
N ALA A 108 1.72 1.27 5.07
CA ALA A 108 1.79 0.93 3.65
C ALA A 108 0.52 0.27 3.14
N ILE A 109 -0.01 -0.71 3.87
CA ILE A 109 -1.28 -1.37 3.50
C ILE A 109 -2.43 -0.36 3.54
N LYS A 110 -2.48 0.51 4.56
CA LYS A 110 -3.51 1.56 4.66
C LYS A 110 -3.45 2.53 3.47
N VAL A 111 -2.25 2.98 3.10
CA VAL A 111 -2.04 3.89 1.97
C VAL A 111 -2.38 3.22 0.64
N TYR A 112 -1.96 1.97 0.46
CA TYR A 112 -2.34 1.13 -0.68
C TYR A 112 -3.86 1.06 -0.84
N CYS A 113 -4.59 0.73 0.23
CA CYS A 113 -6.05 0.67 0.19
C CYS A 113 -6.66 2.04 -0.11
N GLY A 114 -6.19 3.11 0.55
CA GLY A 114 -6.72 4.47 0.37
C GLY A 114 -6.57 4.98 -1.06
N LEU A 115 -5.39 4.86 -1.64
CA LEU A 115 -5.13 5.30 -3.03
C LEU A 115 -5.92 4.47 -4.05
N SER A 116 -6.02 3.16 -3.83
CA SER A 116 -6.84 2.25 -4.64
C SER A 116 -8.32 2.62 -4.62
N ILE A 117 -8.87 2.97 -3.45
CA ILE A 117 -10.27 3.43 -3.31
C ILE A 117 -10.47 4.74 -4.06
N ILE A 118 -9.56 5.70 -3.91
CA ILE A 118 -9.64 7.00 -4.60
C ILE A 118 -9.66 6.77 -6.11
N PHE A 119 -8.71 6.00 -6.63
CA PHE A 119 -8.61 5.68 -8.05
C PHE A 119 -9.90 5.05 -8.60
N PHE A 120 -10.41 3.99 -7.97
CA PHE A 120 -11.65 3.36 -8.44
C PHE A 120 -12.87 4.22 -8.29
N ARG A 121 -12.94 5.07 -7.26
CA ARG A 121 -14.05 5.98 -7.10
C ARG A 121 -14.10 6.99 -8.26
N PHE A 122 -12.95 7.48 -8.72
CA PHE A 122 -12.90 8.32 -9.92
C PHE A 122 -13.28 7.54 -11.17
N VAL A 123 -12.68 6.36 -11.39
CA VAL A 123 -12.91 5.58 -12.62
C VAL A 123 -14.36 5.09 -12.75
N LEU A 124 -14.99 4.63 -11.66
CA LEU A 124 -16.37 4.17 -11.67
C LEU A 124 -17.38 5.31 -11.79
N PHE A 125 -17.02 6.52 -11.34
CA PHE A 125 -17.86 7.70 -11.48
C PHE A 125 -17.87 8.20 -12.92
N GLU A 126 -16.72 8.22 -13.60
CA GLU A 126 -16.61 8.63 -15.00
C GLU A 126 -17.28 7.64 -15.98
N SER A 127 -17.44 6.36 -15.58
CA SER A 127 -18.06 5.34 -16.44
C SER A 127 -19.60 5.35 -16.48
N ARG A 128 -20.25 6.26 -15.75
CA ARG A 128 -21.71 6.43 -15.70
C ARG A 128 -22.12 7.74 -16.36
#